data_AF-A0ABD3ECN9-F1
#
_entry.id   AF-A0ABD3ECN9-F1
#
_cell.length_a   1.000
_cell.length_b   1.000
_cell.length_c   1.000
_cell.angle_alpha   90.00
_cell.angle_beta   90.00
_cell.angle_gamma   90.00
#
_symmetry.space_group_name_H-M   'P 1'
#
loop_
_entity.id
_entity.type
_entity.pdbx_description
1 polymer ?
#
loop_
_entity_poly.entity_id
_entity_poly.type
_entity_poly.pdbx_seq_one_letter_code
_entity_poly.pdbx_strand_id
1 'polypeptide(L)'
;MCINCDSLPWVYYSRMANAVDTAGEPVPASSVLMAAAKHIGSRCRGENVAFLKCKKDDPNPEKCLEKGRQVTQCVFHLAERYPTELQKNWTLMPVEFEFCRKEQKEFEKACSL
;
A
#
# COMPACT_ATOMS: atom_id res chain seq x y z
N MET A 1 23.48 1.03 0.76
CA MET A 1 22.89 1.35 2.08
C MET A 1 21.63 0.53 2.26
N CYS A 2 21.38 -0.01 3.47
CA CYS A 2 20.08 -0.57 3.81
C CYS A 2 19.15 0.60 4.16
N ILE A 3 17.92 0.61 3.63
CA ILE A 3 16.95 1.67 3.92
C ILE A 3 15.95 1.13 4.95
N ASN A 4 16.02 1.62 6.19
CA ASN A 4 15.01 1.32 7.21
C ASN A 4 13.70 1.99 6.81
N CYS A 5 12.61 1.21 6.72
CA CYS A 5 11.26 1.76 6.51
C CYS A 5 10.81 2.72 7.64
N ASP A 6 11.48 2.75 8.79
CA ASP A 6 11.05 3.56 9.95
C ASP A 6 11.78 4.90 10.11
N SER A 7 12.74 5.23 9.23
CA SER A 7 13.66 6.35 9.45
C SER A 7 13.81 7.31 8.26
N LEU A 8 12.80 7.40 7.39
CA LEU A 8 12.74 8.43 6.34
C LEU A 8 11.82 9.58 6.78
N PRO A 9 12.28 10.84 6.81
CA PRO A 9 11.42 11.97 7.14
C PRO A 9 10.48 12.33 5.97
N TRP A 10 9.29 12.83 6.30
CA TRP A 10 8.15 13.17 5.43
C TRP A 10 8.40 14.13 4.23
N VAL A 11 9.65 14.55 4.00
CA VAL A 11 10.01 15.67 3.11
C VAL A 11 10.06 15.28 1.63
N TYR A 12 10.07 13.98 1.29
CA TYR A 12 10.30 13.49 -0.08
C TYR A 12 9.01 13.19 -0.89
N TYR A 13 7.86 13.73 -0.48
CA TYR A 13 6.56 13.19 -0.89
C TYR A 13 6.01 13.66 -2.25
N SER A 14 6.48 14.79 -2.77
CA SER A 14 5.71 15.63 -3.72
C SER A 14 5.63 15.17 -5.20
N ARG A 15 5.99 13.93 -5.57
CA ARG A 15 6.08 13.56 -7.02
C ARG A 15 6.02 12.07 -7.43
N MET A 16 5.08 11.26 -6.91
CA MET A 16 4.88 9.88 -7.39
C MET A 16 3.45 9.45 -7.74
N ALA A 17 2.46 10.34 -7.65
CA ALA A 17 1.08 10.03 -8.03
C ALA A 17 0.74 10.54 -9.44
N ASN A 18 0.48 9.61 -10.37
CA ASN A 18 -0.03 9.93 -11.72
C ASN A 18 -1.57 9.96 -11.78
N ALA A 19 -2.24 9.52 -10.71
CA ALA A 19 -3.68 9.58 -10.53
C ALA A 19 -3.98 10.02 -9.10
N VAL A 20 -5.12 10.70 -8.92
CA VAL A 20 -5.71 11.05 -7.62
C VAL A 20 -7.14 10.52 -7.56
N ASP A 21 -7.65 10.33 -6.36
CA ASP A 21 -9.02 9.91 -6.11
C ASP A 21 -10.01 11.11 -6.12
N THR A 22 -11.29 10.87 -5.81
CA THR A 22 -12.31 11.92 -5.71
C THR A 22 -12.14 12.90 -4.55
N ALA A 23 -11.34 12.58 -3.53
CA ALA A 23 -10.97 13.48 -2.44
C ALA A 23 -9.65 14.24 -2.72
N GLY A 24 -8.94 13.92 -3.81
CA GLY A 24 -7.63 14.46 -4.13
C GLY A 24 -6.48 13.75 -3.42
N GLU A 25 -6.73 12.62 -2.74
CA GLU A 25 -5.67 11.74 -2.27
C GLU A 25 -4.93 11.14 -3.50
N PRO A 26 -3.62 10.89 -3.44
CA PRO A 26 -2.89 10.20 -4.52
C PRO A 26 -3.47 8.80 -4.80
N VAL A 27 -3.00 8.04 -5.79
CA VAL A 27 -3.36 6.60 -5.94
C VAL A 27 -2.11 5.77 -6.27
N PRO A 28 -1.76 4.73 -5.48
CA PRO A 28 -0.64 3.85 -5.80
C PRO A 28 -0.94 3.01 -7.05
N ALA A 29 0.10 2.77 -7.86
CA ALA A 29 0.02 1.81 -8.94
C ALA A 29 -0.29 0.40 -8.40
N SER A 30 -0.98 -0.42 -9.21
CA SER A 30 -1.34 -1.81 -8.86
C SER A 30 -0.13 -2.68 -8.49
N SER A 31 1.03 -2.43 -9.10
CA SER A 31 2.31 -3.06 -8.77
C SER A 31 2.86 -2.68 -7.39
N VAL A 32 2.68 -1.43 -6.95
CA VAL A 32 3.05 -0.97 -5.59
C VAL A 32 2.12 -1.62 -4.56
N LEU A 33 0.80 -1.68 -4.84
CA LEU A 33 -0.15 -2.40 -4.00
C LEU A 33 0.16 -3.90 -3.89
N MET A 34 0.55 -4.54 -5.01
CA MET A 34 0.91 -5.95 -5.05
C MET A 34 2.17 -6.24 -4.23
N ALA A 35 3.23 -5.44 -4.39
CA ALA A 35 4.46 -5.58 -3.60
C ALA A 35 4.21 -5.34 -2.09
N ALA A 36 3.39 -4.35 -1.74
CA ALA A 36 3.02 -4.04 -0.36
C ALA A 36 1.98 -5.01 0.26
N ALA A 37 1.40 -5.95 -0.50
CA ALA A 37 0.21 -6.71 -0.09
C ALA A 37 0.35 -7.45 1.25
N LYS A 38 1.53 -8.04 1.54
CA LYS A 38 1.82 -8.67 2.85
C LYS A 38 1.75 -7.67 4.00
N HIS A 39 2.30 -6.47 3.80
CA HIS A 39 2.32 -5.42 4.81
C HIS A 39 0.93 -4.79 4.99
N ILE A 40 0.16 -4.61 3.91
CA ILE A 40 -1.25 -4.18 3.97
C ILE A 40 -2.07 -5.18 4.79
N GLY A 41 -1.88 -6.49 4.57
CA GLY A 41 -2.54 -7.56 5.32
C GLY A 41 -2.12 -7.70 6.79
N SER A 42 -0.97 -7.13 7.19
CA SER A 42 -0.52 -7.04 8.58
C SER A 42 -1.00 -5.72 9.23
N ARG A 43 -0.52 -4.59 8.70
CA ARG A 43 -0.67 -3.24 9.29
C ARG A 43 -2.08 -2.68 9.18
N CYS A 44 -2.78 -2.91 8.06
CA CYS A 44 -4.14 -2.39 7.83
C CYS A 44 -5.22 -3.47 8.04
N ARG A 45 -4.97 -4.43 8.93
CA ARG A 45 -5.84 -5.60 9.10
C ARG A 45 -7.19 -5.26 9.73
N GLY A 46 -7.24 -4.27 10.63
CA GLY A 46 -8.47 -3.90 11.33
C GLY A 46 -9.49 -3.27 10.39
N GLU A 47 -9.02 -2.34 9.57
CA GLU A 47 -9.74 -1.57 8.57
C GLU A 47 -10.27 -2.52 7.49
N ASN A 48 -9.39 -3.37 6.94
CA ASN A 48 -9.75 -4.36 5.92
C ASN A 48 -10.84 -5.32 6.42
N VAL A 49 -10.71 -5.86 7.63
CA VAL A 49 -11.73 -6.75 8.22
C VAL A 49 -13.03 -6.00 8.53
N ALA A 50 -12.98 -4.73 8.95
CA ALA A 50 -14.17 -3.93 9.19
C ALA A 50 -14.93 -3.61 7.90
N PHE A 51 -14.23 -3.30 6.81
CA PHE A 51 -14.82 -3.06 5.49
C PHE A 51 -15.42 -4.33 4.87
N LEU A 52 -14.72 -5.46 4.96
CA LEU A 52 -15.21 -6.76 4.47
C LEU A 52 -16.43 -7.27 5.27
N LYS A 53 -16.49 -7.02 6.58
CA LYS A 53 -17.71 -7.27 7.38
C LYS A 53 -18.88 -6.43 6.89
N CYS A 54 -18.69 -5.11 6.78
CA CYS A 54 -19.73 -4.21 6.28
C CYS A 54 -20.32 -4.65 4.94
N LYS A 55 -19.47 -5.01 3.96
CA LYS A 55 -19.90 -5.52 2.65
C LYS A 55 -20.56 -6.90 2.67
N LYS A 56 -20.40 -7.67 3.75
CA LYS A 56 -21.11 -8.94 3.97
C LYS A 56 -22.47 -8.70 4.62
N ASP A 57 -22.57 -7.68 5.46
CA ASP A 57 -23.77 -7.36 6.24
C ASP A 57 -24.79 -6.54 5.41
N ASP A 58 -24.34 -5.64 4.54
CA ASP A 58 -25.17 -4.89 3.57
C ASP A 58 -24.45 -4.76 2.22
N PRO A 59 -25.04 -5.18 1.08
CA PRO A 59 -24.43 -5.06 -0.24
C PRO A 59 -24.48 -3.64 -0.83
N ASN A 60 -25.19 -2.69 -0.22
CA ASN A 60 -25.25 -1.30 -0.70
C ASN A 60 -23.85 -0.62 -0.58
N PRO A 61 -23.26 -0.15 -1.69
CA PRO A 61 -21.91 0.42 -1.66
C PRO A 61 -21.80 1.69 -0.79
N GLU A 62 -22.86 2.48 -0.66
CA GLU A 62 -22.86 3.75 0.09
C GLU A 62 -22.65 3.51 1.60
N LYS A 63 -23.21 2.42 2.13
CA LYS A 63 -23.20 2.08 3.56
C LYS A 63 -21.80 1.87 4.12
N CYS A 64 -20.86 1.47 3.27
CA CYS A 64 -19.50 1.12 3.65
C CYS A 64 -18.45 2.15 3.21
N LEU A 65 -18.84 3.31 2.66
CA LEU A 65 -17.91 4.32 2.12
C LEU A 65 -16.86 4.78 3.14
N GLU A 66 -17.26 5.17 4.35
CA GLU A 66 -16.31 5.61 5.39
C GLU A 66 -15.34 4.50 5.82
N LYS A 67 -15.77 3.23 5.82
CA LYS A 67 -14.88 2.08 6.07
C LYS A 67 -13.93 1.83 4.89
N GLY A 68 -14.38 2.08 3.67
CA GLY A 68 -13.55 2.09 2.47
C GLY A 68 -12.48 3.17 2.56
N ARG A 69 -12.86 4.40 2.92
CA ARG A 69 -11.95 5.52 3.15
C ARG A 69 -10.91 5.22 4.23
N GLN A 70 -11.29 4.55 5.33
CA GLN A 70 -10.37 4.10 6.39
C GLN A 70 -9.35 3.06 5.88
N VAL A 71 -9.78 2.08 5.07
CA VAL A 71 -8.86 1.13 4.40
C VAL A 71 -7.89 1.87 3.50
N THR A 72 -8.42 2.70 2.61
CA THR A 72 -7.69 3.52 1.63
C THR A 72 -6.63 4.39 2.32
N GLN A 73 -7.02 5.15 3.35
CA GLN A 73 -6.12 6.01 4.13
C GLN A 73 -5.01 5.23 4.86
N CYS A 74 -5.30 4.04 5.40
CA CYS A 74 -4.27 3.20 6.00
C CYS A 74 -3.27 2.69 4.95
N VAL A 75 -3.76 2.26 3.78
CA VAL A 75 -2.93 1.82 2.66
C VAL A 75 -2.06 2.97 2.13
N PHE A 76 -2.57 4.21 2.12
CA PHE A 76 -1.78 5.40 1.79
C PHE A 76 -0.63 5.62 2.76
N HIS A 77 -0.90 5.83 4.06
CA HIS A 77 0.16 6.07 5.05
C HIS A 77 1.21 4.95 5.10
N LEU A 78 0.83 3.71 4.76
CA LEU A 78 1.75 2.59 4.60
C LEU A 78 2.60 2.70 3.31
N ALA A 79 2.03 3.20 2.21
CA ALA A 79 2.74 3.45 0.95
C ALA A 79 3.70 4.65 1.05
N GLU A 80 3.34 5.72 1.78
CA GLU A 80 4.23 6.87 2.06
C GLU A 80 5.57 6.44 2.68
N ARG A 81 5.52 5.38 3.49
CA ARG A 81 6.64 4.82 4.24
C ARG A 81 7.68 4.10 3.36
N TYR A 82 7.33 3.70 2.14
CA TYR A 82 8.26 2.99 1.25
C TYR A 82 9.15 3.96 0.45
N PRO A 83 10.47 3.71 0.36
CA PRO A 83 11.39 4.57 -0.38
C PRO A 83 10.97 4.73 -1.85
N THR A 84 11.04 5.94 -2.39
CA THR A 84 10.63 6.24 -3.77
C THR A 84 11.38 5.40 -4.82
N GLU A 85 12.66 5.11 -4.61
CA GLU A 85 13.44 4.21 -5.49
C GLU A 85 12.95 2.75 -5.44
N LEU A 86 12.44 2.29 -4.29
CA LEU A 86 11.83 0.97 -4.14
C LEU A 86 10.50 0.91 -4.90
N GLN A 87 9.68 1.95 -4.79
CA GLN A 87 8.43 2.08 -5.55
C GLN A 87 8.67 2.10 -7.06
N LYS A 88 9.67 2.84 -7.56
CA LYS A 88 10.05 2.84 -8.98
C LYS A 88 10.39 1.43 -9.47
N ASN A 89 11.23 0.71 -8.74
CA ASN A 89 11.61 -0.66 -9.11
C ASN A 89 10.38 -1.56 -9.20
N TRP A 90 9.45 -1.46 -8.24
CA TRP A 90 8.19 -2.20 -8.26
C TRP A 90 7.31 -1.87 -9.47
N THR A 91 7.26 -0.62 -9.93
CA THR A 91 6.45 -0.26 -11.12
C THR A 91 6.88 -0.94 -12.43
N LEU A 92 8.06 -1.56 -12.47
CA LEU A 92 8.59 -2.29 -13.62
C LEU A 92 8.61 -3.83 -13.42
N MET A 93 8.14 -4.33 -12.27
CA MET A 93 8.10 -5.77 -12.00
C MET A 93 6.89 -6.46 -12.65
N PRO A 94 7.01 -7.72 -13.11
CA PRO A 94 5.86 -8.54 -13.47
C PRO A 94 4.92 -8.75 -12.28
N VAL A 95 3.65 -9.02 -12.57
CA VAL A 95 2.60 -9.17 -11.53
C VAL A 95 2.71 -10.52 -10.82
N GLU A 96 3.24 -11.56 -11.48
CA GLU A 96 3.55 -12.84 -10.84
C GLU A 96 4.79 -12.74 -9.96
N PHE A 97 4.59 -12.77 -8.64
CA PHE A 97 5.65 -12.75 -7.63
C PHE A 97 6.76 -13.81 -7.81
N GLU A 98 6.55 -14.85 -8.61
CA GLU A 98 7.53 -15.93 -8.83
C GLU A 98 8.83 -15.43 -9.47
N PHE A 99 8.74 -14.42 -10.34
CA PHE A 99 9.90 -13.82 -10.99
C PHE A 99 10.67 -12.84 -10.08
N CYS A 100 10.10 -12.44 -8.93
CA CYS A 100 10.65 -11.42 -8.03
C CYS A 100 10.94 -11.94 -6.61
N ARG A 101 11.07 -13.26 -6.42
CA ARG A 101 11.26 -13.90 -5.10
C ARG A 101 12.58 -13.54 -4.40
N LYS A 102 13.57 -13.00 -5.11
CA LYS A 102 14.85 -12.55 -4.54
C LYS A 102 14.69 -11.15 -3.95
N GLU A 103 14.15 -10.24 -4.74
CA GLU A 103 13.85 -8.85 -4.44
C GLU A 103 12.84 -8.77 -3.29
N GLN A 104 11.84 -9.67 -3.30
CA GLN A 104 10.91 -9.87 -2.19
C GLN A 104 11.61 -10.22 -0.86
N LYS A 105 12.62 -11.10 -0.87
CA LYS A 105 13.37 -11.47 0.36
C LYS A 105 14.28 -10.34 0.84
N GLU A 106 14.86 -9.58 -0.08
CA GLU A 106 15.68 -8.41 0.25
C GLU A 106 14.81 -7.29 0.88
N PHE A 107 13.60 -7.08 0.36
CA PHE A 107 12.60 -6.18 0.94
C PHE A 107 12.07 -6.65 2.30
N GLU A 108 11.61 -7.90 2.44
CA GLU A 108 11.09 -8.45 3.70
C GLU A 108 12.18 -8.56 4.81
N LYS A 109 13.47 -8.49 4.43
CA LYS A 109 14.59 -8.33 5.37
C LYS A 109 14.83 -6.87 5.79
N ALA A 110 14.57 -5.91 4.90
CA ALA A 110 14.76 -4.48 5.17
C ALA A 110 13.58 -3.84 5.91
N CYS A 111 12.36 -4.37 5.70
CA CYS A 111 11.14 -3.89 6.31
C CYS A 111 10.34 -5.08 6.86
N SER A 112 10.13 -5.12 8.18
CA SER A 112 9.42 -6.19 8.87
C SER A 112 7.90 -5.98 8.91
N LEU A 113 7.16 -7.07 9.17
CA LEU A 113 5.69 -7.14 9.19
C LEU A 113 5.05 -6.71 10.52
#